data_AF-A0A9X5XD89-F1
#
_entry.id   AF-A0A9X5XD89-F1
#
_cell.length_a   1.000
_cell.length_b   1.000
_cell.length_c   1.000
_cell.angle_alpha   90.00
_cell.angle_beta   90.00
_cell.angle_gamma   90.00
#
_symmetry.space_group_name_H-M   'P 1'
#
loop_
_entity.id
_entity.type
_entity.pdbx_description
1 polymer ?
#
loop_
_entity_poly.entity_id
_entity_poly.type
_entity_poly.pdbx_seq_one_letter_code
_entity_poly.pdbx_strand_id
1 'polypeptide(L)'
;DLLWALATRVHPSLRQEQWHGPIMPWYPCFLEEELHNGWGAIVVHDALLPAVGSGRVPPATFDGVFPADVRAKVLAAESEQTGDTGSAEQTGGTGSAASS
;
A
#
# COMPACT_ATOMS: atom_id res chain seq x y z
N ASP A 1 3.01 0.54 -0.11
CA ASP A 1 3.88 0.09 -1.22
C ASP A 1 4.87 -1.00 -0.89
N LEU A 2 5.64 -0.93 0.21
CA LEU A 2 6.68 -1.93 0.52
C LEU A 2 6.17 -3.38 0.53
N LEU A 3 5.13 -3.68 1.31
CA LEU A 3 4.59 -5.05 1.40
C LEU A 3 4.05 -5.56 0.06
N TRP A 4 3.39 -4.69 -0.72
CA TRP A 4 2.95 -5.03 -2.07
C TRP A 4 4.14 -5.35 -2.98
N ALA A 5 5.20 -4.55 -2.94
CA ALA A 5 6.41 -4.79 -3.72
C ALA A 5 7.12 -6.09 -3.30
N LEU A 6 7.23 -6.37 -2.00
CA LEU A 6 7.80 -7.63 -1.50
C LEU A 6 7.00 -8.83 -1.99
N ALA A 7 5.67 -8.79 -1.84
CA ALA A 7 4.81 -9.92 -2.21
C ALA A 7 4.75 -10.19 -3.71
N THR A 8 4.95 -9.18 -4.56
CA THR A 8 4.74 -9.30 -6.02
C THR A 8 6.02 -9.29 -6.86
N ARG A 9 7.16 -8.88 -6.30
CA ARG A 9 8.42 -8.70 -7.06
C ARG A 9 9.55 -9.60 -6.60
N VAL A 10 9.52 -10.07 -5.35
CA VAL A 10 10.56 -10.95 -4.82
C VAL A 10 10.27 -12.38 -5.28
N HIS A 11 11.24 -12.99 -5.95
CA HIS A 11 11.18 -14.43 -6.20
C HIS A 11 11.55 -15.17 -4.90
N PRO A 12 10.81 -16.21 -4.49
CA PRO A 12 10.98 -16.83 -3.17
C PRO A 12 12.34 -17.52 -2.95
N SER A 13 13.02 -17.91 -4.03
CA SER A 13 14.29 -18.65 -3.96
C SER A 13 15.37 -18.20 -4.95
N LEU A 14 15.05 -17.26 -5.84
CA LEU A 14 15.96 -16.75 -6.88
C LEU A 14 16.10 -15.25 -6.67
N ARG A 15 17.08 -14.64 -7.35
CA ARG A 15 17.34 -13.19 -7.24
C ARG A 15 17.54 -12.77 -5.77
N GLN A 16 18.32 -13.56 -5.06
CA GLN A 16 18.74 -13.26 -3.71
C GLN A 16 20.24 -13.47 -3.59
N GLU A 17 20.89 -12.61 -2.81
CA GLU A 17 22.27 -12.79 -2.39
C GLU A 17 22.28 -13.13 -0.91
N GLN A 18 23.05 -14.14 -0.55
CA GLN A 18 23.21 -14.58 0.83
C GLN A 18 24.70 -14.60 1.17
N TRP A 19 25.03 -14.05 2.32
CA TRP A 19 26.34 -14.20 2.93
C TRP A 19 26.20 -14.39 4.43
N HIS A 20 27.26 -14.88 5.06
CA HIS A 20 27.34 -14.95 6.51
C HIS A 20 28.11 -13.74 7.05
N GLY A 21 27.58 -13.13 8.09
CA GLY A 21 28.13 -11.91 8.67
C GLY A 21 27.74 -11.75 10.14
N PRO A 22 28.20 -10.66 10.77
CA PRO A 22 27.78 -10.33 12.12
C PRO A 22 26.27 -10.07 12.16
N ILE A 23 25.58 -10.69 13.11
CA ILE A 23 24.14 -10.54 13.29
C ILE A 23 23.82 -9.85 14.60
N MET A 24 22.63 -9.23 14.67
CA MET A 24 22.15 -8.66 15.92
C MET A 24 21.48 -9.77 16.76
N PRO A 25 21.99 -10.06 17.97
CA PRO A 25 21.59 -11.25 18.73
C PRO A 25 20.21 -11.17 19.38
N TRP A 26 19.47 -10.07 19.19
CA TRP A 26 18.10 -9.92 19.69
C TRP A 26 17.02 -10.24 18.65
N TYR A 27 17.39 -10.51 17.39
CA TYR A 27 16.40 -10.89 16.39
C TYR A 27 15.99 -12.35 16.58
N PRO A 28 14.68 -12.65 16.74
CA PRO A 28 14.19 -14.00 17.04
C PRO A 28 14.20 -14.94 15.83
N CYS A 29 14.65 -14.47 14.66
CA CYS A 29 14.67 -15.24 13.41
C CYS A 29 15.92 -16.11 13.26
N PHE A 30 16.92 -15.95 14.13
CA PHE A 30 18.15 -16.72 14.09
C PHE A 30 18.08 -17.98 14.95
N LEU A 31 18.87 -18.98 14.57
CA LEU A 31 19.04 -20.20 15.35
C LEU A 31 19.87 -19.95 16.62
N GLU A 32 19.73 -20.81 17.61
CA GLU A 32 20.46 -20.69 18.89
C GLU A 32 21.98 -20.66 18.68
N GLU A 33 22.49 -21.48 17.74
CA GLU A 33 23.91 -21.51 17.38
C GLU A 33 24.39 -20.21 16.72
N GLU A 34 23.56 -19.60 15.87
CA GLU A 34 23.88 -18.32 15.22
C GLU A 34 23.95 -17.19 16.25
N LEU A 35 22.98 -17.16 17.19
CA LEU A 35 22.95 -16.20 18.29
C LEU A 35 24.16 -16.34 19.21
N HIS A 36 24.53 -17.57 19.54
CA HIS A 36 25.70 -17.85 20.38
C HIS A 36 27.01 -17.37 19.74
N ASN A 37 27.16 -17.59 18.44
CA ASN A 37 28.37 -17.21 17.70
C ASN A 37 28.35 -15.74 17.24
N GLY A 38 27.22 -15.05 17.33
CA GLY A 38 27.02 -13.70 16.80
C GLY A 38 27.18 -13.62 15.28
N TRP A 39 27.03 -14.74 14.59
CA TRP A 39 27.31 -14.88 13.16
C TRP A 39 26.23 -15.73 12.50
N GLY A 40 25.62 -15.20 11.44
CA GLY A 40 24.46 -15.83 10.80
C GLY A 40 24.19 -15.34 9.39
N ALA A 41 23.14 -15.86 8.79
CA ALA A 41 22.76 -15.53 7.42
C ALA A 41 22.21 -14.10 7.29
N ILE A 42 22.77 -13.34 6.37
CA ILE A 42 22.23 -12.06 5.88
C ILE A 42 21.76 -12.29 4.45
N VAL A 43 20.49 -11.96 4.18
CA VAL A 43 19.86 -12.18 2.87
C VAL A 43 19.39 -10.85 2.30
N VAL A 44 19.79 -10.57 1.07
CA VAL A 44 19.27 -9.46 0.27
C VAL A 44 18.37 -10.01 -0.82
N HIS A 45 17.11 -9.59 -0.81
CA HIS A 45 16.14 -9.92 -1.85
C HIS A 45 16.10 -8.82 -2.91
N ASP A 46 16.36 -9.18 -4.17
CA ASP A 46 16.24 -8.26 -5.30
C ASP A 46 14.78 -8.15 -5.75
N ALA A 47 14.14 -7.06 -5.32
CA ALA A 47 12.78 -6.68 -5.71
C ALA A 47 12.75 -5.66 -6.87
N LEU A 48 13.88 -5.42 -7.56
CA LEU A 48 13.92 -4.51 -8.70
C LEU A 48 13.18 -5.12 -9.89
N LEU A 49 12.52 -4.26 -10.64
CA LEU A 49 11.89 -4.64 -11.91
C LEU A 49 12.66 -3.97 -13.05
N PRO A 50 12.60 -4.53 -14.27
CA PRO A 50 13.09 -3.85 -15.45
C PRO A 50 12.52 -2.44 -15.59
N ALA A 51 13.22 -1.59 -16.33
CA ALA A 51 12.72 -0.25 -16.65
C ALA A 51 11.36 -0.30 -17.34
N VAL A 52 10.53 0.73 -17.11
CA VAL A 52 9.24 0.87 -17.80
C VAL A 52 9.49 0.97 -19.31
N GLY A 53 8.75 0.18 -20.09
CA GLY A 53 8.96 0.08 -21.54
C GLY A 53 10.00 -0.97 -21.97
N SER A 54 10.80 -1.51 -21.03
CA SER A 54 11.71 -2.63 -21.28
C SER A 54 11.15 -3.95 -20.71
N GLY A 55 9.86 -4.23 -21.01
CA GLY A 55 9.15 -5.42 -20.54
C GLY A 55 8.34 -5.23 -19.25
N ARG A 56 8.39 -4.05 -18.62
CA ARG A 56 7.56 -3.69 -17.45
C ARG A 56 6.39 -2.79 -17.84
N VAL A 57 5.17 -3.22 -17.50
CA VAL A 57 3.95 -2.42 -17.56
C VAL A 57 3.83 -1.55 -16.30
N PRO A 58 3.31 -0.31 -16.39
CA PRO A 58 3.03 0.50 -15.21
C PRO A 58 2.11 -0.21 -14.20
N PRO A 59 2.27 0.06 -12.88
CA PRO A 59 1.35 -0.46 -11.87
C PRO A 59 -0.10 -0.08 -12.18
N ALA A 60 -1.03 -0.99 -11.89
CA ALA A 60 -2.46 -0.77 -12.07
C ALA A 60 -3.06 0.10 -10.94
N THR A 61 -2.56 1.32 -10.79
CA THR A 61 -3.04 2.31 -9.81
C THR A 61 -3.95 3.33 -10.48
N PHE A 62 -4.75 4.06 -9.70
CA PHE A 62 -5.59 5.13 -10.22
C PHE A 62 -4.79 6.14 -11.06
N ASP A 63 -3.63 6.56 -10.54
CA ASP A 63 -2.71 7.48 -11.23
C ASP A 63 -2.01 6.87 -12.44
N GLY A 64 -1.84 5.55 -12.46
CA GLY A 64 -1.10 4.84 -13.50
C GLY A 64 -1.95 4.38 -14.68
N VAL A 65 -3.25 4.12 -14.46
CA VAL A 65 -4.15 3.51 -15.45
C VAL A 65 -5.07 4.52 -16.12
N PHE A 66 -5.55 5.52 -15.38
CA PHE A 66 -6.54 6.45 -15.90
C PHE A 66 -5.90 7.74 -16.42
N PRO A 67 -6.35 8.27 -17.57
CA PRO A 67 -5.94 9.58 -18.07
C PRO A 67 -6.22 10.71 -17.08
N ALA A 68 -5.42 11.79 -17.12
CA ALA A 68 -5.50 12.88 -16.16
C ALA A 68 -6.87 13.59 -16.14
N ASP A 69 -7.53 13.72 -17.29
CA ASP A 69 -8.85 14.35 -17.40
C ASP A 69 -9.94 13.48 -16.75
N VAL A 70 -9.85 12.16 -16.88
CA VAL A 70 -10.74 11.21 -16.21
C VAL A 70 -10.54 11.28 -14.69
N ARG A 71 -9.29 11.29 -14.23
CA ARG A 71 -8.98 11.39 -12.79
C ARG A 71 -9.52 12.68 -12.18
N ALA A 72 -9.35 13.82 -12.88
CA ALA A 72 -9.86 15.12 -12.41
C ALA A 72 -11.39 15.13 -12.27
N LYS A 73 -12.11 14.51 -13.22
CA LYS A 73 -13.58 14.39 -13.15
C LYS A 73 -14.04 13.54 -11.96
N VAL A 74 -13.36 12.43 -11.68
CA VAL A 74 -13.68 11.57 -10.53
C VAL A 74 -13.47 12.30 -9.21
N LEU A 75 -12.33 12.98 -9.06
CA LEU A 75 -12.02 13.74 -7.84
C LEU A 75 -13.00 14.90 -7.60
N ALA A 76 -13.42 15.59 -8.66
CA ALA A 76 -14.45 16.62 -8.56
C ALA A 76 -15.79 16.04 -8.06
N ALA A 77 -16.24 14.92 -8.64
CA ALA A 77 -17.49 14.26 -8.23
C ALA A 77 -17.47 13.75 -6.78
N GLU A 78 -16.36 13.18 -6.31
CA GLU A 78 -16.21 12.75 -4.91
C GLU A 78 -16.28 13.93 -3.92
N SER A 79 -15.72 15.08 -4.29
CA SER A 79 -15.75 16.29 -3.45
C SER A 79 -17.16 16.87 -3.32
N GLU A 80 -17.98 16.77 -4.36
CA GLU A 80 -19.38 17.23 -4.36
C GLU A 80 -20.27 16.32 -3.49
N GLN A 81 -20.08 15.00 -3.54
CA GLN A 81 -20.82 14.04 -2.71
C GLN A 81 -20.52 14.13 -1.21
N THR A 82 -19.29 14.51 -0.85
CA THR A 82 -18.90 14.72 0.55
C THR A 82 -19.60 15.94 1.17
N GLY A 83 -20.06 16.90 0.34
CA GLY A 83 -20.83 18.06 0.78
C GLY A 83 -22.33 17.81 1.00
N ASP A 84 -22.90 16.79 0.36
CA ASP A 84 -24.36 16.52 0.38
C ASP A 84 -24.80 15.68 1.59
N THR A 85 -23.89 14.88 2.17
CA THR A 85 -24.18 14.08 3.38
C THR A 85 -24.22 14.90 4.68
N GLY A 86 -23.86 16.19 4.64
CA GLY A 86 -23.95 17.12 5.78
C GLY A 86 -25.26 17.92 5.89
N SER A 87 -26.18 17.81 4.92
CA SER A 87 -27.40 18.64 4.86
C SER A 87 -28.70 17.90 5.19
N ALA A 88 -28.66 16.60 5.51
CA ALA A 88 -29.86 15.78 5.73
C ALA A 88 -30.45 15.84 7.17
N GLU A 89 -29.93 16.70 8.06
CA GLU A 89 -30.39 16.77 9.45
C GLU A 89 -30.80 18.19 9.89
N GLN A 90 -31.61 18.91 9.10
CA GLN A 90 -32.26 20.13 9.62
C GLN A 90 -33.50 20.64 8.89
N THR A 91 -34.56 19.83 8.72
CA THR A 91 -35.92 20.40 8.53
C THR A 91 -36.97 19.46 9.09
N GLY A 92 -37.30 19.64 10.37
CA GLY A 92 -38.33 18.86 11.04
C GLY A 92 -38.94 19.58 12.23
N GLY A 93 -39.21 20.89 12.10
CA GLY A 93 -39.90 21.64 13.14
C GLY A 93 -40.47 22.93 12.60
N THR A 94 -41.79 22.94 12.32
CA THR A 94 -42.74 23.99 12.73
C THR A 94 -44.15 23.66 12.23
N GLY A 95 -45.07 23.47 13.18
CA GLY A 95 -46.44 24.02 13.11
C GLY A 95 -47.51 23.24 12.36
N SER A 96 -48.43 22.64 13.12
CA SER A 96 -49.86 22.85 12.85
C SER A 96 -50.67 22.66 14.13
N ALA A 97 -51.00 23.79 14.76
CA ALA A 97 -52.09 23.89 15.70
C ALA A 97 -53.29 24.46 14.93
N ALA A 98 -54.35 23.68 14.75
CA ALA A 98 -55.73 24.16 14.61
C ALA A 98 -56.74 22.99 14.51
N SER A 99 -57.67 22.99 15.46
CA SER A 99 -59.12 22.71 15.33
C SER A 99 -59.63 21.29 15.05
N SER A 100 -60.16 20.63 16.09
CA SER A 100 -61.62 20.53 16.37
C SER A 100 -61.86 19.95 17.76
#